data_AF-A0A8C6SYX9-F1
#
_entry.id   AF-A0A8C6SYX9-F1
#
_cell.length_a   1.000
_cell.length_b   1.000
_cell.length_c   1.000
_cell.angle_alpha   90.00
_cell.angle_beta   90.00
_cell.angle_gamma   90.00
#
_symmetry.space_group_name_H-M   'P 1'
#
loop_
_entity.id
_entity.type
_entity.pdbx_description
1 polymer ?
#
loop_
_entity_poly.entity_id
_entity_poly.type
_entity_poly.pdbx_seq_one_letter_code
_entity_poly.pdbx_strand_id
1 'polypeptide(L)'
;IWVNTSVQAGVKSRTVGRWVVLLWPLLLIKCVPLDCQDEQSCPSISQEKLLDRVIQHAELIYRVSEDSCTLFEEMFVPFPLRLQSNQAGYACITKALPIPSSRSEIQQISDQYLLHSVLMLVRSWIEPLVYLQTTLERYDNAPDLLLNKTKWLSEKLLSLEQGVLVLITKMLNEGMVSTSYSDPSLVQYDMQLDMLESIMRDYTLFNCFKKDAHKMEAFLKLLKCRQTNNCA
;
A
#
# COMPACT_ATOMS: atom_id res chain seq x y z
N ILE A 1 40.91 54.83 28.98
CA ILE A 1 41.40 53.92 27.92
C ILE A 1 40.18 53.26 27.28
N TRP A 2 39.98 53.54 25.99
CA TRP A 2 39.18 52.89 24.93
C TRP A 2 38.11 51.80 25.24
N VAL A 3 36.85 52.09 24.86
CA VAL A 3 35.95 51.48 23.84
C VAL A 3 35.97 49.95 23.53
N ASN A 4 34.74 49.38 23.43
CA ASN A 4 34.19 48.19 22.70
C ASN A 4 35.06 46.93 22.45
N THR A 5 34.48 45.73 22.60
CA THR A 5 33.85 44.91 21.52
C THR A 5 33.49 43.47 21.98
N SER A 6 32.32 43.00 21.53
CA SER A 6 32.00 41.67 20.93
C SER A 6 32.18 40.35 21.74
N VAL A 7 31.10 39.63 22.07
CA VAL A 7 30.50 38.45 21.37
C VAL A 7 31.38 37.18 21.43
N GLN A 8 30.91 36.10 22.08
CA GLN A 8 30.47 34.85 21.42
C GLN A 8 29.98 33.76 22.40
N ALA A 9 28.83 33.19 22.04
CA ALA A 9 28.45 31.77 22.13
C ALA A 9 28.66 30.99 23.44
N GLY A 10 27.63 30.98 24.28
CA GLY A 10 27.39 29.89 25.22
C GLY A 10 26.90 28.64 24.46
N VAL A 11 27.76 27.64 24.31
CA VAL A 11 27.38 26.29 23.89
C VAL A 11 26.52 25.67 25.00
N LYS A 12 25.20 25.75 24.83
CA LYS A 12 24.24 25.05 25.68
C LYS A 12 24.12 23.63 25.15
N SER A 13 24.88 22.71 25.74
CA SER A 13 24.69 21.27 25.58
C SER A 13 23.24 20.93 25.94
N ARG A 14 22.40 20.73 24.92
CA ARG A 14 21.06 20.17 25.08
C ARG A 14 21.20 18.67 25.00
N THR A 15 21.04 18.06 26.18
CA THR A 15 20.65 16.68 26.41
C THR A 15 19.86 16.11 25.23
N VAL A 16 20.43 15.06 24.62
CA VAL A 16 19.81 14.24 23.59
C VAL A 16 18.49 13.71 24.13
N GLY A 17 17.40 14.29 23.64
CA GLY A 17 16.05 13.83 23.88
C GLY A 17 15.91 12.43 23.30
N ARG A 18 15.85 11.46 24.21
CA ARG A 18 15.51 10.06 23.95
C ARG A 18 14.07 10.06 23.42
N TRP A 19 13.92 10.07 22.09
CA TRP A 19 12.62 9.86 21.47
C TRP A 19 12.16 8.46 21.86
N VAL A 20 11.23 8.42 22.80
CA VAL A 20 10.45 7.23 23.09
C VAL A 20 9.70 6.94 21.80
N VAL A 21 10.20 5.95 21.06
CA VAL A 21 9.45 5.30 20.00
C VAL A 21 8.17 4.82 20.66
N LEU A 22 7.09 5.56 20.46
CA LEU A 22 5.75 5.07 20.74
C LEU A 22 5.57 3.94 19.73
N LEU A 23 5.92 2.72 20.17
CA LEU A 23 5.40 1.48 19.61
C LEU A 23 3.89 1.64 19.67
N TRP A 24 3.33 2.10 18.55
CA TRP A 24 1.91 2.03 18.31
C TRP A 24 1.54 0.58 18.57
N PRO A 25 0.62 0.27 19.50
CA PRO A 25 0.14 -1.08 19.61
C PRO A 25 -0.54 -1.34 18.27
N LEU A 26 0.08 -2.15 17.41
CA LEU A 26 -0.67 -2.90 16.43
C LEU A 26 -1.71 -3.62 17.28
N LEU A 27 -2.92 -3.08 17.31
CA LEU A 27 -4.12 -3.87 17.47
C LEU A 27 -4.13 -4.77 16.25
N LEU A 28 -3.29 -5.81 16.29
CA LEU A 28 -3.59 -7.10 15.72
C LEU A 28 -4.96 -7.39 16.31
N ILE A 29 -6.00 -7.09 15.53
CA ILE A 29 -7.21 -7.89 15.61
C ILE A 29 -6.68 -9.28 15.24
N LYS A 30 -6.18 -10.00 16.24
CA LYS A 30 -6.26 -11.44 16.22
C LYS A 30 -7.74 -11.65 15.96
N CYS A 31 -8.08 -12.16 14.78
CA CYS A 31 -9.31 -12.91 14.68
C CYS A 31 -9.19 -13.96 15.78
N VAL A 32 -9.82 -13.67 16.92
CA VAL A 32 -10.12 -14.70 17.89
C VAL A 32 -10.83 -15.75 17.05
N PRO A 33 -10.31 -16.99 16.96
CA PRO A 33 -11.10 -18.06 16.39
C PRO A 33 -12.39 -18.00 17.20
N LEU A 34 -13.53 -17.77 16.54
CA LEU A 34 -14.82 -17.98 17.21
C LEU A 34 -14.70 -19.37 17.83
N ASP A 35 -14.61 -19.41 19.15
CA ASP A 35 -14.52 -20.65 19.91
C ASP A 35 -15.89 -21.31 19.72
N CYS A 36 -15.98 -22.16 18.69
CA CYS A 36 -17.16 -22.90 18.35
C CYS A 36 -17.27 -24.04 19.36
N GLN A 37 -17.66 -23.72 20.59
CA GLN A 37 -18.16 -24.72 21.52
C GLN A 37 -19.63 -25.03 21.17
N ASP A 38 -19.88 -26.32 21.07
CA ASP A 38 -21.14 -27.04 20.75
C ASP A 38 -21.47 -27.32 19.27
N GLU A 39 -21.94 -28.57 19.07
CA GLU A 39 -22.11 -29.35 17.83
C GLU A 39 -23.17 -28.82 16.85
N GLN A 40 -23.31 -27.51 16.69
CA GLN A 40 -24.06 -26.92 15.58
C GLN A 40 -23.09 -26.14 14.69
N SER A 41 -22.61 -26.82 13.65
CA SER A 41 -21.76 -26.34 12.55
C SER A 41 -21.68 -24.80 12.46
N CYS A 42 -20.56 -24.23 12.91
CA CYS A 42 -20.25 -22.83 12.62
C CYS A 42 -20.37 -22.63 11.10
N PRO A 43 -21.21 -21.70 10.61
CA PRO A 43 -21.39 -21.51 9.19
C PRO A 43 -20.07 -21.00 8.59
N SER A 44 -19.26 -21.92 8.08
CA SER A 44 -18.03 -21.58 7.40
C SER A 44 -18.37 -20.83 6.12
N ILE A 45 -17.78 -19.65 5.91
CA ILE A 45 -17.96 -18.91 4.66
C ILE A 45 -17.51 -19.79 3.49
N SER A 46 -18.33 -19.95 2.44
CA SER A 46 -17.91 -20.72 1.27
C SER A 46 -16.73 -20.05 0.55
N GLN A 47 -15.95 -20.82 -0.22
CA GLN A 47 -14.81 -20.30 -0.98
C GLN A 47 -15.25 -19.19 -1.94
N GLU A 48 -16.36 -19.41 -2.65
CA GLU A 48 -16.95 -18.45 -3.58
C GLU A 48 -17.32 -17.14 -2.87
N LYS A 49 -18.03 -17.20 -1.74
CA LYS A 49 -18.40 -16.02 -0.95
C LYS A 49 -17.18 -15.28 -0.41
N LEU A 50 -16.11 -15.99 -0.07
CA LEU A 50 -14.87 -15.39 0.37
C LEU A 50 -14.17 -14.67 -0.79
N LEU A 51 -14.05 -15.32 -1.94
CA LEU A 51 -13.48 -14.74 -3.15
C LEU A 51 -14.24 -13.47 -3.58
N ASP A 52 -15.58 -13.49 -3.53
CA ASP A 52 -16.41 -12.32 -3.82
C ASP A 52 -16.12 -11.14 -2.90
N ARG A 53 -16.00 -11.39 -1.59
CA ARG A 53 -15.67 -10.34 -0.62
C ARG A 53 -14.27 -9.77 -0.86
N VAL A 54 -13.30 -10.62 -1.18
CA VAL A 54 -11.93 -10.20 -1.48
C VAL A 54 -11.89 -9.37 -2.78
N ILE A 55 -12.63 -9.77 -3.82
CA ILE A 55 -12.77 -9.00 -5.07
C ILE A 55 -13.38 -7.62 -4.80
N GLN A 56 -14.52 -7.56 -4.11
CA GLN A 56 -15.19 -6.29 -3.78
C GLN A 56 -14.27 -5.36 -2.99
N HIS A 57 -13.46 -5.92 -2.08
CA HIS A 57 -12.51 -5.15 -1.31
C HIS A 57 -11.37 -4.60 -2.17
N ALA A 58 -10.80 -5.41 -3.07
CA ALA A 58 -9.77 -4.99 -4.01
C ALA A 58 -10.30 -3.92 -4.99
N GLU A 59 -11.53 -4.08 -5.50
CA GLU A 59 -12.20 -3.09 -6.35
C GLU A 59 -12.37 -1.75 -5.64
N LEU A 60 -12.77 -1.76 -4.36
CA LEU A 60 -12.90 -0.53 -3.59
C LEU A 60 -11.55 0.15 -3.34
N ILE A 61 -10.50 -0.63 -3.07
CA ILE A 61 -9.12 -0.11 -2.96
C ILE A 61 -8.67 0.51 -4.28
N TYR A 62 -8.91 -0.16 -5.41
CA TYR A 62 -8.58 0.39 -6.72
C TYR A 62 -9.33 1.70 -6.98
N ARG A 63 -10.65 1.75 -6.78
CA ARG A 63 -11.44 2.98 -6.95
C ARG A 63 -10.92 4.13 -6.09
N VAL A 64 -10.67 3.89 -4.80
CA VAL A 64 -10.16 4.94 -3.91
C VAL A 64 -8.73 5.35 -4.28
N SER A 65 -7.91 4.42 -4.79
CA SER A 65 -6.56 4.73 -5.28
C SER A 65 -6.58 5.63 -6.52
N GLU A 66 -7.52 5.39 -7.43
CA GLU A 66 -7.74 6.23 -8.62
C GLU A 66 -8.15 7.63 -8.20
N ASP A 67 -9.17 7.76 -7.34
CA ASP A 67 -9.62 9.04 -6.79
C ASP A 67 -8.47 9.80 -6.11
N SER A 68 -7.68 9.11 -5.27
CA SER A 68 -6.58 9.73 -4.51
C SER A 68 -5.47 10.21 -5.42
N CYS A 69 -5.16 9.43 -6.47
CA CYS A 69 -4.18 9.81 -7.48
C CYS A 69 -4.64 11.05 -8.26
N THR A 70 -5.91 11.11 -8.66
CA THR A 70 -6.48 12.26 -9.38
C THR A 70 -6.50 13.50 -8.49
N LEU A 71 -6.95 13.37 -7.24
CA LEU A 71 -6.94 14.47 -6.28
C LEU A 71 -5.52 15.02 -6.06
N PHE A 72 -4.53 14.14 -5.89
CA PHE A 72 -3.13 14.57 -5.74
C PHE A 72 -2.63 15.30 -6.99
N GLU A 73 -2.91 14.77 -8.18
CA GLU A 73 -2.51 15.37 -9.45
C GLU A 73 -3.09 16.78 -9.62
N GLU A 74 -4.39 16.94 -9.35
CA GLU A 74 -5.10 18.20 -9.49
C GLU A 74 -4.55 19.29 -8.58
N MET A 75 -4.17 18.92 -7.35
CA MET A 75 -3.73 19.87 -6.33
C MET A 75 -2.26 20.22 -6.37
N PHE A 76 -1.39 19.22 -6.56
CA PHE A 76 0.05 19.40 -6.33
C PHE A 76 0.88 19.36 -7.62
N VAL A 77 0.42 18.64 -8.65
CA VAL A 77 1.23 18.42 -9.86
C VAL A 77 1.01 19.56 -10.86
N PRO A 78 2.04 20.35 -11.22
CA PRO A 78 1.91 21.40 -12.23
C PRO A 78 1.49 20.84 -13.60
N PHE A 79 0.60 21.54 -14.30
CA PHE A 79 0.05 21.11 -15.59
C PHE A 79 1.10 20.66 -16.64
N PRO A 80 2.23 21.36 -16.85
CA PRO A 80 3.25 20.91 -17.81
C PRO A 80 3.84 19.53 -17.47
N LEU A 81 3.92 19.19 -16.18
CA LEU A 81 4.46 17.91 -15.72
C LEU A 81 3.46 16.76 -15.81
N ARG A 82 2.14 17.05 -15.78
CA ARG A 82 1.08 16.06 -16.04
C ARG A 82 1.21 15.45 -17.45
N LEU A 83 1.49 16.29 -18.44
CA LEU A 83 1.66 15.86 -19.83
C LEU A 83 2.92 15.00 -20.01
N GLN A 84 4.03 15.36 -19.36
CA GLN A 84 5.28 14.60 -19.40
C GLN A 84 5.13 13.26 -18.68
N SER A 85 4.46 13.25 -17.53
CA SER A 85 4.14 12.06 -16.74
C SER A 85 3.40 10.98 -17.55
N ASN A 86 2.38 11.39 -18.30
CA ASN A 86 1.61 10.50 -19.17
C ASN A 86 2.45 9.86 -20.29
N GLN A 87 3.59 10.47 -20.63
CA GLN A 87 4.53 9.98 -21.64
C GLN A 87 5.71 9.19 -21.04
N ALA A 88 6.13 9.54 -19.81
CA ALA A 88 7.36 9.04 -19.19
C ALA A 88 7.24 7.65 -18.54
N GLY A 89 6.04 7.09 -18.43
CA GLY A 89 5.84 5.69 -18.03
C GLY A 89 6.55 5.31 -16.72
N TYR A 90 6.10 5.85 -15.58
CA TYR A 90 6.69 5.61 -14.26
C TYR A 90 7.13 4.15 -14.01
N ALA A 91 8.37 3.99 -13.55
CA ALA A 91 8.90 2.71 -13.11
C ALA A 91 8.45 2.41 -11.68
N CYS A 92 7.46 1.53 -11.54
CA CYS A 92 6.99 1.07 -10.24
C CYS A 92 7.96 0.07 -9.63
N ILE A 93 8.12 0.11 -8.31
CA ILE A 93 9.00 -0.80 -7.55
C ILE A 93 8.63 -2.26 -7.83
N THR A 94 7.35 -2.53 -8.10
CA THR A 94 6.80 -3.83 -8.45
C THR A 94 7.19 -4.34 -9.84
N LYS A 95 7.80 -3.52 -10.72
CA LYS A 95 8.34 -3.98 -12.01
C LYS A 95 9.47 -5.01 -11.85
N ALA A 96 10.17 -4.99 -10.71
CA ALA A 96 11.22 -5.97 -10.40
C ALA A 96 10.68 -7.29 -9.84
N LEU A 97 9.40 -7.35 -9.47
CA LEU A 97 8.78 -8.57 -8.97
C LEU A 97 8.43 -9.48 -10.15
N PRO A 98 8.52 -10.81 -9.99
CA PRO A 98 8.08 -11.77 -11.02
C PRO A 98 6.55 -11.78 -11.03
N ILE A 99 5.94 -10.70 -11.50
CA ILE A 99 4.50 -10.52 -11.56
C ILE A 99 4.13 -10.47 -13.03
N PRO A 100 3.17 -11.28 -13.46
CA PRO A 100 2.84 -11.41 -14.86
C PRO A 100 2.24 -10.10 -15.36
N SER A 101 2.75 -9.63 -16.49
CA SER A 101 2.48 -8.27 -16.96
C SER A 101 1.79 -8.24 -18.32
N SER A 102 1.88 -9.34 -19.09
CA SER A 102 1.22 -9.49 -20.38
C SER A 102 -0.05 -10.34 -20.29
N ARG A 103 -1.06 -10.00 -21.11
CA ARG A 103 -2.33 -10.76 -21.17
C ARG A 103 -2.11 -12.23 -21.55
N SER A 104 -1.10 -12.51 -22.37
CA SER A 104 -0.67 -13.85 -22.78
C SER A 104 -0.05 -14.64 -21.64
N GLU A 105 0.77 -14.02 -20.79
CA GLU A 105 1.27 -14.66 -19.56
C GLU A 105 0.08 -14.96 -18.65
N ILE A 106 -0.74 -13.95 -18.34
CA ILE A 106 -1.85 -14.00 -17.38
C ILE A 106 -2.81 -15.17 -17.63
N GLN A 107 -3.08 -15.53 -18.89
CA GLN A 107 -3.97 -16.64 -19.22
C GLN A 107 -3.38 -18.03 -18.95
N GLN A 108 -2.04 -18.19 -19.00
CA GLN A 108 -1.35 -19.48 -18.88
C GLN A 108 -0.88 -19.82 -17.47
N ILE A 109 -1.01 -18.90 -16.52
CA ILE A 109 -0.45 -19.05 -15.16
C ILE A 109 -1.44 -19.74 -14.24
N SER A 110 -0.92 -20.50 -13.28
CA SER A 110 -1.74 -21.22 -12.29
C SER A 110 -2.46 -20.27 -11.34
N ASP A 111 -3.60 -20.72 -10.81
CA ASP A 111 -4.37 -19.99 -9.81
C ASP A 111 -3.57 -19.73 -8.54
N GLN A 112 -2.71 -20.69 -8.15
CA GLN A 112 -1.73 -20.54 -7.08
C GLN A 112 -0.83 -19.32 -7.31
N TYR A 113 -0.26 -19.19 -8.50
CA TYR A 113 0.64 -18.09 -8.81
C TYR A 113 -0.07 -16.74 -8.83
N LEU A 114 -1.32 -16.69 -9.32
CA LEU A 114 -2.14 -15.47 -9.27
C LEU A 114 -2.39 -15.02 -7.83
N LEU A 115 -2.80 -15.93 -6.94
CA LEU A 115 -3.04 -15.61 -5.54
C LEU A 115 -1.76 -15.12 -4.82
N HIS A 116 -0.64 -15.82 -5.02
CA HIS A 116 0.64 -15.40 -4.44
C HIS A 116 1.13 -14.06 -5.02
N SER A 117 0.87 -13.80 -6.31
CA SER A 117 1.16 -12.50 -6.92
C SER A 117 0.34 -11.37 -6.30
N VAL A 118 -0.96 -11.59 -6.04
CA VAL A 118 -1.80 -10.63 -5.32
C VAL A 118 -1.24 -10.36 -3.92
N LEU A 119 -0.88 -11.41 -3.18
CA LEU A 119 -0.30 -11.25 -1.85
C LEU A 119 1.02 -10.46 -1.87
N MET A 120 1.90 -10.74 -2.85
CA MET A 120 3.16 -9.98 -3.02
C MET A 120 2.90 -8.50 -3.34
N LEU A 121 1.92 -8.20 -4.20
CA LEU A 121 1.51 -6.82 -4.48
C LEU A 121 0.98 -6.14 -3.22
N VAL A 122 0.09 -6.80 -2.47
CA VAL A 122 -0.48 -6.22 -1.25
C VAL A 122 0.62 -5.87 -0.25
N ARG A 123 1.56 -6.78 -0.02
CA ARG A 123 2.66 -6.58 0.94
C ARG A 123 3.66 -5.50 0.51
N SER A 124 3.98 -5.41 -0.77
CA SER A 124 4.93 -4.41 -1.27
C SER A 124 4.43 -2.97 -1.14
N TRP A 125 3.13 -2.78 -0.92
CA TRP A 125 2.50 -1.46 -0.78
C TRP A 125 2.20 -1.04 0.66
N ILE A 126 2.38 -1.91 1.66
CA ILE A 126 2.11 -1.57 3.07
C ILE A 126 2.96 -0.39 3.53
N GLU A 127 4.28 -0.49 3.41
CA GLU A 127 5.20 0.57 3.84
C GLU A 127 5.13 1.83 2.96
N PRO A 128 5.08 1.74 1.61
CA PRO A 128 4.90 2.93 0.78
C PRO A 128 3.63 3.74 1.08
N LEU A 129 2.52 3.09 1.47
CA LEU A 129 1.31 3.81 1.88
C LEU A 129 1.45 4.51 3.24
N VAL A 130 2.23 3.94 4.17
CA VAL A 130 2.57 4.62 5.43
C VAL A 130 3.48 5.82 5.14
N TYR A 131 4.45 5.65 4.24
CA TYR A 131 5.31 6.72 3.78
C TYR A 131 4.52 7.88 3.14
N LEU A 132 3.54 7.57 2.28
CA LEU A 132 2.69 8.59 1.67
C LEU A 132 1.90 9.39 2.72
N GLN A 133 1.33 8.73 3.74
CA GLN A 133 0.64 9.42 4.84
C GLN A 133 1.56 10.44 5.52
N THR A 134 2.76 10.02 5.89
CA THR A 134 3.71 10.91 6.59
C THR A 134 4.22 12.04 5.70
N THR A 135 4.29 11.84 4.38
CA THR A 135 4.71 12.90 3.47
C THR A 135 3.61 13.91 3.18
N LEU A 136 2.35 13.46 3.06
CA LEU A 136 1.21 14.35 2.85
C LEU A 136 1.01 15.34 4.00
N GLU A 137 1.29 14.94 5.25
CA GLU A 137 1.26 15.83 6.41
C GLU A 137 2.25 17.00 6.32
N ARG A 138 3.27 16.90 5.44
CA ARG A 138 4.28 17.95 5.23
C ARG A 138 3.90 18.94 4.13
N TYR A 139 2.87 18.68 3.33
CA TYR A 139 2.42 19.61 2.30
C TYR A 139 1.50 20.67 2.90
N ASP A 140 1.85 21.94 2.67
CA ASP A 140 1.00 23.07 3.06
C ASP A 140 -0.41 22.90 2.48
N ASN A 141 -1.42 22.88 3.35
CA ASN A 141 -2.83 22.76 2.98
C ASN A 141 -3.23 21.46 2.26
N ALA A 142 -2.57 20.33 2.52
CA ALA A 142 -3.11 19.04 2.07
C ALA A 142 -4.54 18.86 2.59
N PRO A 143 -5.55 18.61 1.72
CA PRO A 143 -6.92 18.57 2.19
C PRO A 143 -7.14 17.32 3.04
N ASP A 144 -7.93 17.47 4.10
CA ASP A 144 -8.37 16.38 4.95
C ASP A 144 -8.93 15.21 4.13
N LEU A 145 -9.58 15.49 3.01
CA LEU A 145 -10.10 14.47 2.10
C LEU A 145 -9.01 13.53 1.57
N LEU A 146 -7.87 14.05 1.13
CA LEU A 146 -6.77 13.24 0.59
C LEU A 146 -6.04 12.49 1.71
N LEU A 147 -5.81 13.15 2.85
CA LEU A 147 -5.23 12.51 4.04
C LEU A 147 -6.09 11.33 4.51
N ASN A 148 -7.40 11.55 4.62
CA ASN A 148 -8.36 10.52 5.03
C ASN A 148 -8.43 9.37 4.03
N LYS A 149 -8.43 9.64 2.72
CA LYS A 149 -8.38 8.58 1.69
C LYS A 149 -7.09 7.77 1.77
N THR A 150 -5.94 8.41 1.94
CA THR A 150 -4.65 7.72 2.04
C THR A 150 -4.56 6.85 3.29
N LYS A 151 -5.04 7.36 4.43
CA LYS A 151 -5.18 6.57 5.67
C LYS A 151 -6.11 5.37 5.48
N TRP A 152 -7.28 5.60 4.88
CA TRP A 152 -8.23 4.53 4.57
C TRP A 152 -7.60 3.44 3.69
N LEU A 153 -6.83 3.83 2.65
CA LEU A 153 -6.13 2.88 1.78
C LEU A 153 -5.14 2.01 2.56
N SER A 154 -4.36 2.60 3.48
CA SER A 154 -3.40 1.87 4.31
C SER A 154 -4.09 0.86 5.23
N GLU A 155 -5.17 1.25 5.91
CA GLU A 155 -5.94 0.36 6.78
C GLU A 155 -6.62 -0.79 6.01
N LYS A 156 -7.17 -0.48 4.83
CA LYS A 156 -7.87 -1.47 4.00
C LYS A 156 -6.93 -2.41 3.27
N LEU A 157 -5.72 -1.96 2.92
CA LEU A 157 -4.71 -2.85 2.35
C LEU A 157 -4.31 -3.97 3.31
N LEU A 158 -4.14 -3.68 4.61
CA LEU A 158 -3.89 -4.69 5.64
C LEU A 158 -5.05 -5.68 5.78
N SER A 159 -6.28 -5.15 5.73
CA SER A 159 -7.49 -5.98 5.78
C SER A 159 -7.62 -6.86 4.52
N LEU A 160 -7.17 -6.39 3.35
CA LEU A 160 -7.09 -7.16 2.12
C LEU A 160 -6.03 -8.27 2.22
N GLU A 161 -4.86 -7.99 2.80
CA GLU A 161 -3.81 -8.99 3.04
C GLU A 161 -4.37 -10.19 3.79
N GLN A 162 -5.08 -9.94 4.89
CA GLN A 162 -5.69 -11.00 5.68
C GLN A 162 -6.76 -11.78 4.88
N GLY A 163 -7.57 -11.09 4.08
CA GLY A 163 -8.54 -11.73 3.20
C GLY A 163 -7.89 -12.66 2.16
N VAL A 164 -6.79 -12.22 1.56
CA VAL A 164 -6.02 -12.98 0.56
C VAL A 164 -5.34 -14.19 1.21
N LEU A 165 -4.77 -14.05 2.42
CA LEU A 165 -4.18 -15.17 3.16
C LEU A 165 -5.21 -16.27 3.46
N VAL A 166 -6.40 -15.89 3.95
CA VAL A 166 -7.48 -16.85 4.21
C VAL A 166 -7.95 -17.51 2.91
N LEU A 167 -7.99 -16.75 1.81
CA LEU A 167 -8.35 -17.27 0.49
C LEU A 167 -7.31 -18.28 -0.04
N ILE A 168 -6.01 -17.99 0.10
CA ILE A 168 -4.91 -18.91 -0.24
C ILE A 168 -5.04 -20.22 0.53
N THR A 169 -5.17 -20.15 1.85
CA THR A 169 -5.31 -21.36 2.68
C THR A 169 -6.53 -22.19 2.27
N LYS A 170 -7.65 -21.53 1.97
CA LYS A 170 -8.89 -22.22 1.59
C LYS A 170 -8.86 -22.82 0.19
N MET A 171 -8.21 -22.15 -0.77
CA MET A 171 -8.17 -22.58 -2.17
C MET A 171 -7.05 -23.59 -2.45
N LEU A 172 -5.91 -23.47 -1.77
CA LEU A 172 -4.71 -24.24 -2.08
C LEU A 172 -4.41 -25.34 -1.06
N ASN A 173 -5.16 -25.42 0.05
CA ASN A 173 -4.82 -26.25 1.22
C ASN A 173 -3.39 -26.00 1.75
N GLU A 174 -2.83 -24.84 1.44
CA GLU A 174 -1.52 -24.42 1.96
C GLU A 174 -1.71 -23.97 3.41
N GLY A 175 -0.93 -24.55 4.33
CA GLY A 175 -0.80 -24.04 5.70
C GLY A 175 -0.38 -22.57 5.68
N MET A 176 -0.77 -21.81 6.70
CA MET A 176 -0.50 -20.37 6.78
C MET A 176 0.98 -20.09 6.55
N VAL A 177 1.32 -19.51 5.39
CA VAL A 177 2.70 -19.20 5.03
C VAL A 177 3.11 -17.94 5.78
N SER A 178 3.85 -18.15 6.86
CA SER A 178 4.59 -17.09 7.57
C SER A 178 5.72 -16.63 6.66
N THR A 179 5.51 -15.56 5.89
CA THR A 179 6.61 -14.93 5.15
C THR A 179 7.35 -14.00 6.11
N SER A 180 8.63 -14.27 6.34
CA SER A 180 9.52 -13.36 7.05
C SER A 180 9.64 -12.06 6.26
N TYR A 181 9.38 -10.94 6.93
CA TYR A 181 9.64 -9.60 6.43
C TYR A 181 11.10 -9.51 5.96
N SER A 182 11.31 -9.22 4.68
CA SER A 182 12.61 -8.77 4.19
C SER A 182 12.73 -7.29 4.53
N ASP A 183 13.80 -6.94 5.23
CA ASP A 183 14.15 -5.59 5.66
C ASP A 183 14.19 -4.61 4.47
N PRO A 184 13.44 -3.50 4.49
CA PRO A 184 13.61 -2.43 3.52
C PRO A 184 14.93 -1.72 3.81
N SER A 185 15.84 -1.73 2.83
CA SER A 185 17.09 -0.98 2.90
C SER A 185 16.81 0.51 3.16
N LEU A 186 17.28 0.99 4.31
CA LEU A 186 17.23 2.39 4.73
C LEU A 186 17.98 3.28 3.75
N VAL A 187 17.26 4.10 2.99
CA VAL A 187 17.86 5.20 2.24
C VAL A 187 17.72 6.46 3.10
N GLN A 188 18.85 6.94 3.62
CA GLN A 188 18.97 8.20 4.33
C GLN A 188 19.06 9.34 3.30
N TYR A 189 18.15 10.32 3.36
CA TYR A 189 18.21 11.51 2.50
C TYR A 189 18.28 12.79 3.34
N ASP A 190 19.20 13.66 2.91
CA ASP A 190 19.54 14.95 3.49
C ASP A 190 18.44 16.00 3.23
N MET A 191 18.25 16.91 4.17
CA MET A 191 17.24 17.96 4.10
C MET A 191 17.74 19.12 3.24
N GLN A 192 16.86 19.62 2.34
CA GLN A 192 16.84 20.99 1.76
C GLN A 192 17.07 21.16 0.23
N LEU A 193 16.71 20.15 -0.58
CA LEU A 193 16.27 20.21 -2.00
C LEU A 193 15.14 19.15 -2.14
N ASP A 194 14.03 19.27 -2.87
CA ASP A 194 13.38 20.32 -3.65
C ASP A 194 11.86 19.95 -3.58
N MET A 195 10.96 20.84 -3.14
CA MET A 195 9.54 20.47 -2.85
C MET A 195 8.87 19.78 -4.05
N LEU A 196 9.21 20.24 -5.26
CA LEU A 196 8.75 19.65 -6.51
C LEU A 196 9.19 18.20 -6.69
N GLU A 197 10.42 17.84 -6.29
CA GLU A 197 10.92 16.47 -6.34
C GLU A 197 10.11 15.55 -5.41
N SER A 198 9.77 16.02 -4.21
CA SER A 198 8.91 15.26 -3.29
C SER A 198 7.51 15.06 -3.86
N ILE A 199 6.91 16.11 -4.45
CA ILE A 199 5.61 16.03 -5.13
C ILE A 199 5.67 15.00 -6.26
N MET A 200 6.71 15.04 -7.09
CA MET A 200 6.84 14.13 -8.23
C MET A 200 7.10 12.68 -7.81
N ARG A 201 7.85 12.46 -6.72
CA ARG A 201 8.03 11.13 -6.12
C ARG A 201 6.71 10.58 -5.59
N ASP A 202 5.96 11.37 -4.85
CA ASP A 202 4.68 10.93 -4.28
C ASP A 202 3.65 10.70 -5.39
N TYR A 203 3.63 11.55 -6.42
CA TYR A 203 2.80 11.35 -7.61
C TYR A 203 3.13 10.03 -8.32
N THR A 204 4.42 9.68 -8.38
CA THR A 204 4.87 8.38 -8.91
C THR A 204 4.33 7.23 -8.06
N LEU A 205 4.40 7.34 -6.73
CA LEU A 205 3.87 6.33 -5.80
C LEU A 205 2.35 6.15 -5.96
N PHE A 206 1.57 7.24 -6.03
CA PHE A 206 0.12 7.17 -6.26
C PHE A 206 -0.21 6.48 -7.60
N ASN A 207 0.48 6.84 -8.67
CA ASN A 207 0.28 6.21 -9.97
C ASN A 207 0.61 4.72 -9.97
N CYS A 208 1.69 4.35 -9.29
CA CYS A 208 2.12 2.97 -9.19
C CYS A 208 1.16 2.14 -8.33
N PHE A 209 0.71 2.68 -7.20
CA PHE A 209 -0.28 2.01 -6.36
C PHE A 209 -1.59 1.80 -7.11
N LYS A 210 -2.09 2.83 -7.82
CA LYS A 210 -3.27 2.71 -8.69
C LYS A 210 -3.15 1.58 -9.70
N LYS A 211 -2.02 1.50 -10.41
CA LYS A 211 -1.76 0.45 -11.41
C LYS A 211 -1.73 -0.94 -10.79
N ASP A 212 -1.10 -1.09 -9.63
CA ASP A 212 -1.00 -2.38 -8.96
C ASP A 212 -2.30 -2.77 -8.26
N ALA A 213 -3.08 -1.83 -7.73
CA ALA A 213 -4.41 -2.09 -7.19
C ALA A 213 -5.36 -2.60 -8.27
N HIS A 214 -5.35 -1.99 -9.46
CA HIS A 214 -6.07 -2.51 -10.62
C HIS A 214 -5.61 -3.92 -11.00
N LYS A 215 -4.30 -4.19 -10.91
CA LYS A 215 -3.75 -5.53 -11.18
C LYS A 215 -4.19 -6.56 -10.15
N MET A 216 -4.21 -6.21 -8.85
CA MET A 216 -4.74 -7.06 -7.78
C MET A 216 -6.20 -7.45 -8.07
N GLU A 217 -7.04 -6.45 -8.37
CA GLU A 217 -8.44 -6.66 -8.73
C GLU A 217 -8.59 -7.56 -9.96
N ALA A 218 -7.84 -7.28 -11.03
CA ALA A 218 -7.89 -8.05 -12.28
C ALA A 218 -7.51 -9.52 -12.09
N PHE A 219 -6.49 -9.81 -11.28
CA PHE A 219 -6.09 -11.18 -10.96
C PHE A 219 -7.17 -11.91 -10.15
N LEU A 220 -7.79 -11.24 -9.18
CA LEU A 220 -8.89 -11.83 -8.39
C LEU A 220 -10.13 -12.08 -9.25
N LYS A 221 -10.48 -11.17 -10.16
CA LYS A 221 -11.57 -11.37 -11.13
C LYS A 221 -11.29 -12.52 -12.09
N LEU A 222 -10.04 -12.66 -12.56
CA LEU A 222 -9.62 -13.78 -13.39
C LEU A 222 -9.75 -15.12 -12.65
N LEU A 223 -9.34 -15.18 -11.38
CA LEU A 223 -9.51 -16.37 -10.54
C LEU A 223 -10.99 -16.77 -10.43
N LYS A 224 -11.88 -15.80 -10.21
CA LYS A 224 -13.33 -16.08 -10.18
C LYS A 224 -13.86 -16.57 -11.53
N CYS A 225 -13.43 -15.96 -12.63
CA CYS A 225 -13.85 -16.41 -13.94
C CYS A 225 -13.43 -17.86 -14.21
N ARG A 226 -12.21 -18.25 -13.86
CA ARG A 226 -11.74 -19.65 -14.03
C ARG A 226 -12.54 -20.65 -13.20
N GLN A 227 -12.95 -20.28 -11.99
CA GLN A 227 -13.77 -21.15 -11.14
C GLN A 227 -15.21 -21.31 -11.65
N THR A 228 -15.78 -20.25 -12.23
CA THR A 228 -17.19 -20.20 -12.63
C THR A 228 -17.42 -20.40 -14.12
N ASN A 229 -16.35 -20.47 -14.93
CA ASN A 229 -16.37 -20.38 -16.40
C ASN A 229 -17.16 -19.17 -16.92
N ASN A 230 -17.24 -18.09 -16.14
CA ASN A 230 -17.99 -16.88 -16.47
C ASN A 230 -17.13 -15.63 -16.26
N CYS A 231 -16.77 -14.98 -17.37
CA CYS A 231 -15.84 -13.84 -17.45
C CYS A 231 -16.56 -12.51 -17.73
N ALA A 232 -17.82 -12.37 -17.31
CA ALA A 232 -18.60 -11.15 -17.48
C ALA A 232 -18.10 -9.99 -16.59
#